data_AF-A0A6I9VFE9-F1
#
_entry.id   AF-A0A6I9VFE9-F1
#
_cell.length_a   1.000
_cell.length_b   1.000
_cell.length_c   1.000
_cell.angle_alpha   90.00
_cell.angle_beta   90.00
_cell.angle_gamma   90.00
#
_symmetry.space_group_name_H-M   'P 1'
#
loop_
_entity.id
_entity.type
_entity.pdbx_description
1 polymer ?
#
loop_
_entity_poly.entity_id
_entity_poly.type
_entity_poly.pdbx_seq_one_letter_code
_entity_poly.pdbx_strand_id
1 'polypeptide(L)'
;MTDGTTCNDTVNADRYIEEFICTGNATPRMLKQMSLSFPSGHASFACFAMVYITVYLEKRMTWERCKMVKHFIQFLLLMFAWYTGLTRISDSQHHTTDVLAGSAIGAFYAIVLIRTLW
;
A
#
# COMPACT_ATOMS: atom_id res chain seq x y z
N MET A 1 -30.59 -0.24 4.70
CA MET A 1 -30.34 -0.88 6.02
C MET A 1 -31.49 -1.82 6.35
N THR A 2 -31.39 -2.58 7.44
CA THR A 2 -32.49 -3.42 7.98
C THR A 2 -33.74 -2.58 8.29
N ASP A 3 -33.56 -1.31 8.67
CA ASP A 3 -34.64 -0.35 8.96
C ASP A 3 -35.21 0.39 7.73
N GLY A 4 -34.81 0.01 6.50
CA GLY A 4 -35.30 0.64 5.27
C GLY A 4 -34.77 2.06 4.99
N THR A 5 -34.07 2.68 5.93
CA THR A 5 -33.39 3.97 5.72
C THR A 5 -32.19 3.84 4.77
N THR A 6 -31.81 4.97 4.17
CA THR A 6 -30.68 5.11 3.25
C THR A 6 -29.57 5.96 3.85
N CYS A 7 -28.38 5.91 3.24
CA CYS A 7 -27.24 6.74 3.64
C CYS A 7 -27.44 8.24 3.40
N ASN A 8 -28.54 8.64 2.74
CA ASN A 8 -28.87 10.04 2.46
C ASN A 8 -29.83 10.64 3.50
N ASP A 9 -30.35 9.82 4.42
CA ASP A 9 -31.23 10.29 5.49
C ASP A 9 -30.42 10.98 6.58
N THR A 10 -30.90 12.12 7.06
CA THR A 10 -30.26 12.91 8.13
C THR A 10 -30.09 12.14 9.43
N VAL A 11 -30.88 11.09 9.64
CA VAL A 11 -30.79 10.14 10.77
C VAL A 11 -29.50 9.31 10.74
N ASN A 12 -28.92 9.13 9.55
CA ASN A 12 -27.70 8.37 9.30
C ASN A 12 -26.50 9.27 8.99
N ALA A 13 -26.65 10.61 9.03
CA ALA A 13 -25.53 11.53 8.92
C ALA A 13 -24.57 11.34 10.10
N ASP A 14 -23.27 11.23 9.81
CA ASP A 14 -22.17 11.02 10.78
C ASP A 14 -22.25 9.77 11.66
N ARG A 15 -23.11 8.80 11.32
CA ARG A 15 -23.21 7.52 12.03
C ARG A 15 -22.42 6.43 11.32
N TYR A 16 -21.66 5.67 12.09
CA TYR A 16 -21.02 4.45 11.61
C TYR A 16 -22.07 3.34 11.47
N ILE A 17 -22.19 2.79 10.26
CA ILE A 17 -23.23 1.82 9.90
C ILE A 17 -22.60 0.44 9.86
N GLU A 18 -22.90 -0.38 10.85
CA GLU A 18 -22.39 -1.76 10.95
C GLU A 18 -23.30 -2.75 10.21
N GLU A 19 -24.61 -2.51 10.20
CA GLU A 19 -25.61 -3.39 9.59
C GLU A 19 -26.12 -2.82 8.26
N PHE A 20 -25.61 -3.38 7.15
CA PHE A 20 -26.09 -3.08 5.82
C PHE A 20 -26.29 -4.35 4.99
N ILE A 21 -27.30 -4.34 4.13
CA ILE A 21 -27.58 -5.41 3.19
C ILE A 21 -27.05 -4.96 1.83
N CYS A 22 -26.01 -5.64 1.34
CA CYS A 22 -25.52 -5.43 -0.02
C CYS A 22 -26.53 -5.98 -1.03
N THR A 23 -27.14 -5.11 -1.83
CA THR A 23 -28.06 -5.48 -2.92
C THR A 23 -27.32 -5.86 -4.22
N GLY A 24 -26.00 -5.66 -4.27
CA GLY A 24 -25.16 -6.08 -5.38
C GLY A 24 -24.90 -7.58 -5.38
N ASN A 25 -24.68 -8.17 -6.56
CA ASN A 25 -24.34 -9.58 -6.75
C ASN A 25 -22.87 -9.86 -6.31
N ALA A 26 -22.55 -9.54 -5.05
CA ALA A 26 -21.21 -9.61 -4.51
C ALA A 26 -20.95 -11.02 -3.96
N THR A 27 -19.88 -11.65 -4.46
CA THR A 27 -19.43 -12.94 -3.91
C THR A 27 -18.89 -12.75 -2.49
N PRO A 28 -18.93 -13.78 -1.61
CA PRO A 28 -18.40 -13.70 -0.25
C PRO A 28 -16.90 -13.33 -0.20
N ARG A 29 -16.15 -13.60 -1.27
CA ARG A 29 -14.76 -13.13 -1.43
C ARG A 29 -14.67 -11.61 -1.55
N MET A 30 -15.56 -10.97 -2.30
CA MET A 30 -15.57 -9.52 -2.48
C MET A 30 -15.94 -8.81 -1.16
N LEU A 31 -16.91 -9.33 -0.41
CA LEU A 31 -17.28 -8.80 0.92
C LEU A 31 -16.12 -8.90 1.92
N LYS A 32 -15.37 -10.00 1.91
CA LYS A 32 -14.17 -10.15 2.75
C LYS A 32 -13.04 -9.19 2.34
N GLN A 33 -12.91 -8.92 1.05
CA GLN A 33 -11.87 -8.01 0.55
C GLN A 33 -12.19 -6.54 0.87
N MET A 34 -13.48 -6.16 0.89
CA MET A 34 -13.94 -4.83 1.30
C MET A 34 -13.82 -4.58 2.81
N SER A 35 -13.80 -5.62 3.65
CA SER A 35 -13.60 -5.51 5.10
C SER A 35 -12.12 -5.53 5.52
N LEU A 36 -11.21 -5.86 4.60
CA LEU A 36 -9.77 -5.90 4.82
C LEU A 36 -9.08 -4.63 4.29
N SER A 37 -9.67 -3.47 4.58
CA SER A 37 -9.17 -2.17 4.08
C SER A 37 -7.88 -1.71 4.77
N PHE A 38 -7.48 -2.34 5.87
CA PHE A 38 -6.34 -1.89 6.66
C PHE A 38 -5.47 -3.06 7.15
N PRO A 39 -4.14 -3.06 6.91
CA PRO A 39 -3.36 -2.25 5.96
C PRO A 39 -3.23 -2.90 4.57
N SER A 40 -2.91 -2.11 3.54
CA SER A 40 -2.68 -2.63 2.18
C SER A 40 -1.42 -3.49 2.10
N GLY A 41 -1.58 -4.82 2.15
CA GLY A 41 -0.47 -5.78 2.06
C GLY A 41 0.33 -5.69 0.75
N HIS A 42 -0.31 -5.29 -0.35
CA HIS A 42 0.37 -5.06 -1.63
C HIS A 42 1.29 -3.82 -1.58
N ALA A 43 0.86 -2.74 -0.93
CA ALA A 43 1.66 -1.52 -0.79
C ALA A 43 2.87 -1.75 0.15
N SER A 44 2.65 -2.43 1.28
CA SER A 44 3.74 -2.74 2.22
C SER A 44 4.78 -3.69 1.63
N PHE A 45 4.36 -4.75 0.93
CA PHE A 45 5.28 -5.70 0.29
C PHE A 45 6.09 -5.04 -0.84
N ALA A 46 5.43 -4.28 -1.71
CA ALA A 46 6.11 -3.59 -2.81
C ALA A 46 7.14 -2.56 -2.29
N CYS A 47 6.77 -1.78 -1.27
CA CYS A 47 7.68 -0.80 -0.68
C CYS A 47 8.89 -1.47 -0.01
N PHE A 48 8.65 -2.51 0.81
CA PHE A 48 9.71 -3.29 1.44
C PHE A 48 10.69 -3.87 0.41
N ALA A 49 10.19 -4.55 -0.61
CA ALA A 49 11.02 -5.20 -1.63
C ALA A 49 11.87 -4.20 -2.41
N MET A 50 11.27 -3.10 -2.88
CA MET A 50 11.97 -2.11 -3.71
C MET A 50 13.03 -1.34 -2.91
N VAL A 51 12.75 -0.99 -1.65
CA VAL A 51 13.73 -0.32 -0.77
C VAL A 51 14.88 -1.27 -0.41
N TYR A 52 14.57 -2.52 -0.06
CA TYR A 52 15.60 -3.52 0.25
C TYR A 52 16.54 -3.76 -0.95
N ILE A 53 15.99 -3.95 -2.15
CA ILE A 53 16.78 -4.19 -3.37
C ILE A 53 17.65 -2.97 -3.71
N THR A 54 17.12 -1.76 -3.55
CA THR A 54 17.85 -0.50 -3.80
C THR A 54 19.12 -0.40 -2.95
N VAL A 55 18.99 -0.67 -1.63
CA VAL A 55 20.13 -0.59 -0.69
C VAL A 55 21.07 -1.79 -0.84
N TYR A 56 20.53 -2.97 -1.13
CA TYR A 56 21.33 -4.16 -1.42
C TYR A 56 22.21 -3.98 -2.66
N LEU A 57 21.66 -3.39 -3.74
CA LEU A 57 22.43 -3.04 -4.94
C LEU A 57 23.52 -2.00 -4.63
N GLU A 58 23.22 -1.03 -3.75
CA GLU A 58 24.22 -0.03 -3.32
C GLU A 58 25.44 -0.68 -2.66
N LYS A 59 25.20 -1.64 -1.75
CA LYS A 59 26.28 -2.31 -1.01
C LYS A 59 27.02 -3.37 -1.81
N ARG A 60 26.34 -4.14 -2.67
CA ARG A 60 26.95 -5.28 -3.38
C ARG A 60 27.64 -4.88 -4.69
N MET A 61 27.24 -3.77 -5.30
CA MET A 61 27.74 -3.36 -6.62
C MET A 61 28.83 -2.29 -6.48
N THR A 62 30.08 -2.73 -6.29
CA THR A 62 31.27 -1.86 -6.13
C THR A 62 31.93 -1.45 -7.47
N TRP A 63 31.24 -1.63 -8.60
CA TRP A 63 31.83 -1.41 -9.92
C TRP A 63 31.94 0.08 -10.26
N GLU A 64 33.15 0.65 -10.18
CA GLU A 64 33.38 2.09 -10.38
C GLU A 64 32.98 2.60 -11.77
N ARG A 65 33.12 1.77 -12.80
CA ARG A 65 32.81 2.13 -14.20
C ARG A 65 31.30 2.18 -14.51
N CYS A 66 30.46 1.52 -13.70
CA CYS A 66 29.01 1.40 -13.94
C CYS A 66 28.18 2.20 -12.93
N LYS A 67 28.78 3.22 -12.29
CA LYS A 67 28.12 4.06 -11.28
C LYS A 67 26.82 4.71 -11.77
N MET A 68 26.78 5.15 -13.03
CA MET A 68 25.59 5.74 -13.65
C MET A 68 24.43 4.74 -13.79
N VAL A 69 24.73 3.51 -14.25
CA VAL A 69 23.72 2.45 -14.38
C VAL A 69 23.17 2.06 -13.01
N LYS A 70 24.02 2.05 -11.98
CA LYS A 70 23.61 1.79 -10.59
C LYS A 70 22.55 2.80 -10.13
N HIS A 71 22.85 4.10 -10.24
CA HIS A 71 21.91 5.14 -9.83
C HIS A 71 20.63 5.16 -10.68
N PHE A 72 20.73 4.83 -11.97
CA PHE A 72 19.56 4.71 -12.84
C PHE A 72 18.62 3.57 -12.42
N ILE A 73 19.17 2.39 -12.09
CA ILE A 73 18.38 1.26 -11.59
C ILE A 73 17.75 1.58 -10.23
N GLN A 74 18.50 2.21 -9.33
CA GLN A 74 17.96 2.65 -8.03
C GLN A 74 16.81 3.65 -8.20
N PHE A 75 16.98 4.63 -9.10
CA PHE A 75 15.93 5.58 -9.43
C PHE A 75 14.69 4.89 -10.00
N LEU A 76 14.86 3.94 -10.92
CA LEU A 76 13.77 3.14 -11.47
C LEU A 76 13.01 2.36 -10.39
N LEU A 77 13.71 1.72 -9.46
CA LEU A 77 13.10 0.95 -8.36
C LEU A 77 12.29 1.86 -7.42
N LEU A 78 12.81 3.04 -7.09
CA LEU A 78 12.09 4.03 -6.29
C LEU A 78 10.88 4.60 -7.02
N MET A 79 11.01 4.90 -8.33
CA MET A 79 9.90 5.33 -9.16
C MET A 79 8.83 4.25 -9.27
N PHE A 80 9.20 2.96 -9.29
CA PHE A 80 8.25 1.85 -9.30
C PHE A 80 7.51 1.75 -7.96
N ALA A 81 8.22 1.90 -6.83
CA ALA A 81 7.58 1.96 -5.51
C ALA A 81 6.59 3.14 -5.43
N TRP A 82 6.99 4.31 -5.91
CA TRP A 82 6.13 5.50 -5.99
C TRP A 82 4.91 5.27 -6.89
N TYR A 83 5.10 4.69 -8.07
CA TYR A 83 4.03 4.35 -9.01
C TYR A 83 3.02 3.39 -8.38
N THR A 84 3.47 2.35 -7.68
CA THR A 84 2.57 1.43 -6.97
C THR A 84 1.75 2.12 -5.87
N GLY A 85 2.32 3.12 -5.19
CA GLY A 85 1.59 3.98 -4.24
C GLY A 85 0.54 4.84 -4.94
N LEU A 86 0.91 5.52 -6.04
CA LEU A 86 0.00 6.33 -6.84
C LEU A 86 -1.15 5.52 -7.44
N THR A 87 -0.89 4.31 -7.91
CA THR A 87 -1.93 3.43 -8.47
C THR A 87 -2.97 3.07 -7.40
N ARG A 88 -2.56 2.95 -6.13
CA ARG A 88 -3.46 2.67 -4.99
C ARG A 88 -4.27 3.88 -4.53
N ILE A 89 -3.74 5.09 -4.71
CA ILE A 89 -4.47 6.34 -4.49
C ILE A 89 -5.50 6.55 -5.61
N SER A 90 -5.11 6.29 -6.86
CA SER A 90 -5.97 6.47 -8.04
C SER A 90 -7.17 5.54 -8.05
N ASP A 91 -7.06 4.33 -7.48
CA ASP A 91 -8.16 3.36 -7.42
C ASP A 91 -9.23 3.67 -6.36
N SER A 92 -9.12 4.80 -5.62
CA SER A 92 -10.16 5.30 -4.69
C SER A 92 -10.68 4.26 -3.68
N GLN A 93 -9.90 3.22 -3.35
CA GLN A 93 -10.30 2.16 -2.40
C GLN A 93 -9.69 2.32 -1.01
N HIS A 94 -8.65 3.14 -0.85
CA HIS A 94 -8.00 3.40 0.44
C HIS A 94 -7.75 4.90 0.63
N HIS A 95 -7.81 5.35 1.86
CA HIS A 95 -7.40 6.72 2.18
C HIS A 95 -5.90 6.86 1.93
N THR A 96 -5.48 8.04 1.48
CA THR A 96 -4.06 8.35 1.22
C THR A 96 -3.17 8.09 2.43
N THR A 97 -3.75 8.15 3.64
CA THR A 97 -3.14 7.80 4.92
C THR A 97 -2.68 6.35 5.01
N ASP A 98 -3.39 5.43 4.37
CA ASP A 98 -3.23 3.98 4.55
C ASP A 98 -2.07 3.48 3.69
N VAL A 99 -1.92 4.10 2.51
CA VAL A 99 -0.76 3.94 1.64
C VAL A 99 0.50 4.50 2.31
N LEU A 100 0.40 5.68 2.93
CA LEU A 100 1.53 6.32 3.61
C LEU A 100 2.01 5.48 4.82
N ALA A 101 1.06 4.98 5.62
CA ALA A 101 1.36 4.11 6.76
C ALA A 101 1.96 2.77 6.29
N GLY A 102 1.41 2.15 5.25
CA GLY A 102 1.95 0.92 4.66
C GLY A 102 3.37 1.08 4.11
N SER A 103 3.65 2.20 3.43
CA SER A 103 4.99 2.54 2.95
C SER A 103 5.96 2.81 4.10
N ALA A 104 5.54 3.51 5.15
CA ALA A 104 6.37 3.76 6.33
C ALA A 104 6.75 2.46 7.05
N ILE A 105 5.79 1.54 7.23
CA ILE A 105 6.05 0.22 7.83
C ILE A 105 7.03 -0.58 6.95
N GLY A 106 6.81 -0.61 5.64
CA GLY A 106 7.70 -1.31 4.70
C GLY A 106 9.13 -0.75 4.72
N ALA A 107 9.28 0.57 4.74
CA ALA A 107 10.59 1.23 4.86
C ALA A 107 11.26 0.95 6.21
N PHE A 108 10.51 0.97 7.31
CA PHE A 108 11.02 0.66 8.64
C PHE A 108 11.61 -0.76 8.70
N TYR A 109 10.85 -1.77 8.25
CA TYR A 109 11.34 -3.15 8.21
C TYR A 109 12.54 -3.32 7.28
N ALA A 110 12.55 -2.65 6.12
CA ALA A 110 13.69 -2.68 5.22
C ALA A 110 14.96 -2.14 5.91
N ILE A 111 14.88 -0.98 6.57
CA ILE A 111 16.01 -0.38 7.29
C ILE A 111 16.49 -1.29 8.43
N VAL A 112 15.56 -1.83 9.24
CA VAL A 112 15.89 -2.74 10.34
C VAL A 112 16.62 -3.98 9.83
N LEU A 113 16.11 -4.63 8.77
CA LEU A 113 16.76 -5.82 8.19
C LEU A 113 18.13 -5.50 7.61
N ILE A 114 18.26 -4.38 6.87
CA ILE A 114 19.55 -3.96 6.34
C ILE A 114 20.55 -3.74 7.47
N ARG A 115 20.13 -3.12 8.58
CA ARG A 115 20.99 -2.84 9.74
C ARG A 115 21.32 -4.08 10.58
N THR A 116 20.48 -5.11 10.53
CA THR A 116 20.67 -6.34 11.32
C THR A 116 21.44 -7.41 10.55
N LEU A 117 21.26 -7.47 9.23
CA LEU A 117 21.89 -8.47 8.36
C LEU A 117 23.26 -8.03 7.79
N TRP A 118 23.63 -6.76 7.94
CA TRP A 118 24.86 -6.15 7.40
C TRP A 118 25.48 -5.18 8.40
#